data_AF-A0A4S4GFP3-F1
#
_entry.id   AF-A0A4S4GFP3-F1
#
_cell.length_a   1.000
_cell.length_b   1.000
_cell.length_c   1.000
_cell.angle_alpha   90.00
_cell.angle_beta   90.00
_cell.angle_gamma   90.00
#
_symmetry.space_group_name_H-M   'P 1'
#
loop_
_entity.id
_entity.type
_entity.pdbx_description
1 polymer ?
#
loop_
_entity_poly.entity_id
_entity_poly.type
_entity_poly.pdbx_seq_one_letter_code
_entity_poly.pdbx_strand_id
1 'polypeptide(L)'
;MRRWRIDDSAELYNINGWGLTYFSINEKGHVQVTPREGYASVDIKEVLDELQVRDVAAPVLLRFPDILDNRVEKISRCFKQAAEEYKYNAQNFIIYPIKVNQMRQVVEEIVSHGKKFNIGLEAGSKPELHAVLAINIDENALIICNGYKDEDYIELALLAQKMGRRIYLVVEKLNELTLIAEVAKRLKIMPNIGIRIKLSSSGSGKWEESGGDQSKFGLNSSELLQALDFLVKNKMTSCLKLIHFHIGSQITKIRRIKNALREATQFYVQLTKMGFDIEFIDIGGGLGVDYDGTRSSASESSMNYSIQEYANDSVSALVDACTKNGLKQPNIITESGRSLTAHHSILIFEVLATTSLPQWDDREEISPDDHELARELYDIWDKLNQPRVFESWHDALQIREEALDLFSLGMLDLRTRAQIEKLFWSIAREVGEIASSMKHAPEELRKIAKMIPDKYFANFSLFQSLPDSWAIDQVFPIMPISRLDEKPTRNATIQDITCDSDGKIANFISNHGTSTSLPVHTLRNNESYYIGVFLVGAYQEILGDMHNLFGDTNAVHISVYKDRYEIDQIIYGETVDEVLDYVQYNPKKLVRNVETWVTASMKAGRISPEEGREFLSNYRSGLYGYTYLEND
;
A
#
# COMPACT_ATOMS: atom_id res chain seq x y z
N MET A 1 4.64 38.54 4.01
CA MET A 1 4.38 37.23 3.38
C MET A 1 2.90 36.91 3.54
N ARG A 2 2.27 36.25 2.57
CA ARG A 2 0.87 35.78 2.67
C ARG A 2 0.79 34.76 3.82
N ARG A 3 -0.25 34.86 4.68
CA ARG A 3 -0.52 33.89 5.74
C ARG A 3 -0.83 32.53 5.10
N TRP A 4 -0.21 31.47 5.63
CA TRP A 4 -0.48 30.10 5.18
C TRP A 4 -1.94 29.72 5.46
N ARG A 5 -2.56 29.02 4.53
CA ARG A 5 -3.96 28.60 4.58
C ARG A 5 -4.05 27.10 4.33
N ILE A 6 -5.17 26.52 4.72
CA ILE A 6 -5.50 25.11 4.46
C ILE A 6 -5.36 24.76 2.97
N ASP A 7 -5.80 25.63 2.07
CA ASP A 7 -5.63 25.44 0.62
C ASP A 7 -4.16 25.27 0.21
N ASP A 8 -3.25 25.98 0.88
CA ASP A 8 -1.82 25.90 0.59
C ASP A 8 -1.27 24.52 1.01
N SER A 9 -1.74 23.95 2.13
CA SER A 9 -1.43 22.56 2.54
C SER A 9 -2.09 21.52 1.62
N ALA A 10 -3.34 21.74 1.23
CA ALA A 10 -4.06 20.84 0.34
C ALA A 10 -3.38 20.75 -1.03
N GLU A 11 -2.87 21.89 -1.53
CA GLU A 11 -2.01 21.95 -2.71
C GLU A 11 -0.66 21.27 -2.46
N LEU A 12 0.03 21.55 -1.35
CA LEU A 12 1.35 21.01 -1.05
C LEU A 12 1.41 19.48 -1.03
N TYR A 13 0.43 18.84 -0.38
CA TYR A 13 0.36 17.38 -0.24
C TYR A 13 -0.50 16.72 -1.33
N ASN A 14 -1.05 17.50 -2.26
CA ASN A 14 -1.95 17.05 -3.34
C ASN A 14 -3.16 16.21 -2.86
N ILE A 15 -3.68 16.49 -1.65
CA ILE A 15 -4.78 15.69 -1.05
C ILE A 15 -6.02 15.64 -1.95
N ASN A 16 -6.30 16.72 -2.66
CA ASN A 16 -7.43 16.79 -3.60
C ASN A 16 -7.23 15.92 -4.85
N GLY A 17 -5.99 15.59 -5.21
CA GLY A 17 -5.66 14.74 -6.35
C GLY A 17 -5.91 13.26 -6.06
N TRP A 18 -5.24 12.72 -5.04
CA TRP A 18 -5.32 11.29 -4.68
C TRP A 18 -6.46 10.97 -3.71
N GLY A 19 -6.90 11.93 -2.90
CA GLY A 19 -7.89 11.73 -1.84
C GLY A 19 -9.34 11.76 -2.31
N LEU A 20 -9.57 12.09 -3.58
CA LEU A 20 -10.89 12.14 -4.22
C LEU A 20 -11.86 12.98 -3.38
N THR A 21 -13.04 12.47 -3.07
CA THR A 21 -14.01 13.08 -2.16
C THR A 21 -13.92 12.52 -0.74
N TYR A 22 -13.00 11.58 -0.48
CA TYR A 22 -12.92 10.89 0.81
C TYR A 22 -12.06 11.65 1.81
N PHE A 23 -10.99 12.30 1.36
CA PHE A 23 -10.04 12.97 2.24
C PHE A 23 -9.96 14.46 1.95
N SER A 24 -10.03 15.26 3.01
CA SER A 24 -9.91 16.71 2.96
C SER A 24 -9.22 17.24 4.23
N ILE A 25 -9.03 18.56 4.31
CA ILE A 25 -8.52 19.24 5.49
C ILE A 25 -9.64 20.16 6.00
N ASN A 26 -10.00 20.03 7.29
CA ASN A 26 -11.05 20.84 7.90
C ASN A 26 -10.55 22.22 8.35
N GLU A 27 -11.46 23.07 8.83
CA GLU A 27 -11.15 24.45 9.28
C GLU A 27 -10.19 24.51 10.49
N LYS A 28 -10.04 23.42 11.24
CA LYS A 28 -9.08 23.30 12.36
C LYS A 28 -7.66 22.95 11.87
N GLY A 29 -7.45 22.74 10.58
CA GLY A 29 -6.18 22.27 10.03
C GLY A 29 -5.93 20.79 10.30
N HIS A 30 -6.98 19.98 10.51
CA HIS A 30 -6.90 18.54 10.67
C HIS A 30 -7.33 17.81 9.40
N VAL A 31 -6.76 16.62 9.16
CA VAL A 31 -7.26 15.73 8.12
C VAL A 31 -8.63 15.20 8.52
N GLN A 32 -9.54 15.21 7.57
CA GLN A 32 -10.92 14.78 7.72
C GLN A 32 -11.28 13.71 6.68
N VAL A 33 -12.00 12.68 7.11
CA VAL A 33 -12.50 11.61 6.26
C VAL A 33 -14.01 11.76 6.06
N THR A 34 -14.46 11.79 4.82
CA THR A 34 -15.88 11.81 4.44
C THR A 34 -16.16 10.62 3.52
N PRO A 35 -16.51 9.45 4.06
CA PRO A 35 -16.70 8.25 3.23
C PRO A 35 -17.78 8.40 2.16
N ARG A 36 -18.77 9.25 2.41
CA ARG A 36 -19.88 9.51 1.50
C ARG A 36 -20.37 10.95 1.59
N GLU A 37 -20.68 11.53 0.44
CA GLU A 37 -21.28 12.87 0.37
C GLU A 37 -22.63 12.92 1.11
N GLY A 38 -22.82 13.97 1.92
CA GLY A 38 -24.02 14.16 2.75
C GLY A 38 -24.06 13.33 4.04
N TYR A 39 -22.96 12.66 4.38
CA TYR A 39 -22.76 12.02 5.68
C TYR A 39 -21.89 12.90 6.58
N ALA A 40 -21.82 12.55 7.86
CA ALA A 40 -20.89 13.20 8.78
C ALA A 40 -19.45 13.00 8.29
N SER A 41 -18.58 13.90 8.73
CA SER A 41 -17.16 13.84 8.40
C SER A 41 -16.37 13.58 9.68
N VAL A 42 -15.36 12.74 9.59
CA VAL A 42 -14.57 12.25 10.74
C VAL A 42 -13.26 13.02 10.81
N ASP A 43 -13.05 13.77 11.89
CA ASP A 43 -11.75 14.41 12.17
C ASP A 43 -10.79 13.35 12.75
N ILE A 44 -9.72 13.05 12.02
CA ILE A 44 -8.78 11.98 12.40
C ILE A 44 -8.10 12.30 13.73
N LYS A 45 -7.82 13.57 14.03
CA LYS A 45 -7.15 13.94 15.28
C LYS A 45 -8.07 13.69 16.47
N GLU A 46 -9.36 13.99 16.34
CA GLU A 46 -10.37 13.71 17.38
C GLU A 46 -10.54 12.21 17.62
N VAL A 47 -10.49 11.39 16.56
CA VAL A 47 -10.51 9.93 16.69
C VAL A 47 -9.31 9.43 17.50
N LEU A 48 -8.10 9.94 17.25
CA LEU A 48 -6.92 9.55 18.04
C LEU A 48 -7.03 9.97 19.50
N ASP A 49 -7.60 11.15 19.77
CA ASP A 49 -7.85 11.60 21.14
C ASP A 49 -8.86 10.67 21.84
N GLU A 50 -9.89 10.20 21.14
CA GLU A 50 -10.84 9.22 21.69
C GLU A 50 -10.19 7.84 21.92
N LEU A 51 -9.33 7.40 21.01
CA LEU A 51 -8.59 6.14 21.14
C LEU A 51 -7.61 6.16 22.30
N GLN A 52 -6.93 7.28 22.53
CA GLN A 52 -6.03 7.44 23.67
C GLN A 52 -6.75 7.30 25.01
N VAL A 53 -7.99 7.80 25.12
CA VAL A 53 -8.84 7.61 26.33
C VAL A 53 -9.22 6.14 26.55
N ARG A 54 -9.17 5.31 25.50
CA ARG A 54 -9.45 3.87 25.53
C ARG A 54 -8.17 3.02 25.63
N ASP A 55 -7.03 3.62 25.97
CA ASP A 55 -5.71 2.98 26.04
C ASP A 55 -5.29 2.32 24.70
N VAL A 56 -5.67 2.92 23.57
CA VAL A 56 -5.26 2.49 22.23
C VAL A 56 -4.27 3.50 21.67
N ALA A 57 -2.99 3.12 21.64
CA ALA A 57 -1.91 3.94 21.13
C ALA A 57 -1.64 3.71 19.63
N ALA A 58 -1.01 4.71 19.00
CA ALA A 58 -0.40 4.54 17.68
C ALA A 58 0.87 3.66 17.78
N PRO A 59 1.25 2.91 16.74
CA PRO A 59 0.66 2.91 15.40
C PRO A 59 -0.72 2.24 15.35
N VAL A 60 -1.62 2.83 14.56
CA VAL A 60 -2.99 2.36 14.39
C VAL A 60 -3.44 2.49 12.93
N LEU A 61 -4.20 1.50 12.49
CA LEU A 61 -4.82 1.46 11.18
C LEU A 61 -6.30 1.82 11.28
N LEU A 62 -6.70 2.95 10.69
CA LEU A 62 -8.11 3.37 10.65
C LEU A 62 -8.75 2.83 9.38
N ARG A 63 -9.78 1.99 9.53
CA ARG A 63 -10.56 1.40 8.43
C ARG A 63 -11.96 2.01 8.37
N PHE A 64 -12.40 2.39 7.17
CA PHE A 64 -13.70 3.00 6.89
C PHE A 64 -14.50 2.10 5.93
N PRO A 65 -15.32 1.17 6.44
CA PRO A 65 -16.14 0.26 5.61
C PRO A 65 -17.05 0.99 4.61
N ASP A 66 -17.56 2.17 4.96
CA ASP A 66 -18.39 2.98 4.07
C ASP A 66 -17.67 3.40 2.77
N ILE A 67 -16.34 3.52 2.80
CA ILE A 67 -15.54 3.75 1.59
C ILE A 67 -15.61 2.52 0.69
N LEU A 68 -15.53 1.30 1.23
CA LEU A 68 -15.69 0.06 0.46
C LEU A 68 -17.06 0.03 -0.23
N ASP A 69 -18.16 0.35 0.49
CA ASP A 69 -19.50 0.43 -0.10
C ASP A 69 -19.53 1.42 -1.27
N ASN A 70 -18.98 2.62 -1.06
CA ASN A 70 -18.94 3.66 -2.07
C ASN A 70 -18.14 3.23 -3.31
N ARG A 71 -17.02 2.54 -3.13
CA ARG A 71 -16.18 2.02 -4.23
C ARG A 71 -16.91 0.95 -5.03
N VAL A 72 -17.58 0.01 -4.37
CA VAL A 72 -18.42 -0.99 -5.05
C VAL A 72 -19.50 -0.30 -5.86
N GLU A 73 -20.26 0.63 -5.25
CA GLU A 73 -21.33 1.37 -5.94
C GLU A 73 -20.80 2.17 -7.14
N LYS A 74 -19.64 2.82 -7.01
CA LYS A 74 -19.02 3.61 -8.07
C LYS A 74 -18.68 2.74 -9.29
N ILE A 75 -18.02 1.60 -9.08
CA ILE A 75 -17.64 0.70 -10.16
C ILE A 75 -18.90 0.11 -10.83
N SER A 76 -19.88 -0.37 -10.04
CA SER A 76 -21.15 -0.88 -10.57
C SER A 76 -21.88 0.16 -11.43
N ARG A 77 -21.92 1.42 -10.97
CA ARG A 77 -22.56 2.52 -11.71
C ARG A 77 -21.85 2.83 -13.01
N CYS A 78 -20.51 2.83 -13.03
CA CYS A 78 -19.75 3.07 -14.25
C CYS A 78 -20.01 2.00 -15.32
N PHE A 79 -20.04 0.73 -14.92
CA PHE A 79 -20.40 -0.38 -15.83
C PHE A 79 -21.86 -0.34 -16.28
N LYS A 80 -22.78 0.07 -15.41
CA LYS A 80 -24.19 0.28 -15.79
C LYS A 80 -24.31 1.39 -16.84
N GLN A 81 -23.67 2.53 -16.62
CA GLN A 81 -23.67 3.66 -17.56
C GLN A 81 -23.06 3.25 -18.90
N ALA A 82 -21.94 2.55 -18.90
CA ALA A 82 -21.33 2.02 -20.13
C ALA A 82 -22.28 1.05 -20.85
N ALA A 83 -22.96 0.16 -20.11
CA ALA A 83 -23.92 -0.77 -20.71
C ALA A 83 -25.09 -0.05 -21.38
N GLU A 84 -25.63 1.00 -20.75
CA GLU A 84 -26.70 1.82 -21.33
C GLU A 84 -26.21 2.57 -22.59
N GLU A 85 -25.02 3.18 -22.53
CA GLU A 85 -24.42 3.95 -23.62
C GLU A 85 -24.18 3.09 -24.88
N TYR A 86 -23.59 1.89 -24.71
CA TYR A 86 -23.25 1.00 -25.81
C TYR A 86 -24.34 -0.05 -26.12
N LYS A 87 -25.51 0.04 -25.48
CA LYS A 87 -26.63 -0.92 -25.64
C LYS A 87 -26.19 -2.37 -25.44
N TYR A 88 -25.41 -2.58 -24.38
CA TYR A 88 -24.96 -3.89 -23.97
C TYR A 88 -26.11 -4.62 -23.25
N ASN A 89 -26.48 -5.78 -23.78
CA ASN A 89 -27.66 -6.55 -23.37
C ASN A 89 -27.32 -7.68 -22.38
N ALA A 90 -26.04 -7.86 -22.04
CA ALA A 90 -25.58 -8.83 -21.05
C ALA A 90 -25.31 -8.16 -19.69
N GLN A 91 -24.89 -8.94 -18.70
CA GLN A 91 -24.72 -8.48 -17.32
C GLN A 91 -23.25 -8.22 -16.98
N ASN A 92 -23.04 -7.27 -16.07
CA ASN A 92 -21.73 -6.97 -15.48
C ASN A 92 -21.65 -7.57 -14.08
N PHE A 93 -20.54 -8.24 -13.75
CA PHE A 93 -20.29 -8.84 -12.45
C PHE A 93 -19.00 -8.29 -11.86
N ILE A 94 -19.07 -7.85 -10.61
CA ILE A 94 -17.89 -7.47 -9.82
C ILE A 94 -17.53 -8.66 -8.97
N ILE A 95 -16.26 -9.07 -9.04
CA ILE A 95 -15.70 -10.15 -8.24
C ILE A 95 -14.58 -9.55 -7.41
N TYR A 96 -14.58 -9.81 -6.12
CA TYR A 96 -13.51 -9.36 -5.24
C TYR A 96 -12.45 -10.46 -5.08
N PRO A 97 -11.23 -10.28 -5.62
CA PRO A 97 -10.13 -11.20 -5.40
C PRO A 97 -9.58 -11.00 -3.99
N ILE A 98 -9.82 -11.97 -3.10
CA ILE A 98 -9.50 -11.82 -1.67
C ILE A 98 -7.99 -11.70 -1.43
N LYS A 99 -7.16 -12.11 -2.40
CA LYS A 99 -5.70 -11.96 -2.37
C LYS A 99 -5.20 -10.53 -2.11
N VAL A 100 -6.05 -9.54 -2.41
CA VAL A 100 -5.73 -8.12 -2.20
C VAL A 100 -5.86 -7.74 -0.73
N ASN A 101 -6.82 -8.32 -0.01
CA ASN A 101 -7.00 -8.14 1.43
C ASN A 101 -7.93 -9.24 1.98
N GLN A 102 -7.33 -10.26 2.60
CA GLN A 102 -8.02 -11.44 3.13
C GLN A 102 -8.58 -11.22 4.54
N MET A 103 -8.36 -10.04 5.14
CA MET A 103 -8.81 -9.75 6.49
C MET A 103 -10.31 -9.95 6.58
N ARG A 104 -10.75 -10.84 7.49
CA ARG A 104 -12.13 -11.32 7.59
C ARG A 104 -13.14 -10.16 7.51
N GLN A 105 -12.90 -9.11 8.29
CA GLN A 105 -13.77 -7.95 8.35
C GLN A 105 -13.84 -7.21 7.00
N VAL A 106 -12.72 -7.05 6.28
CA VAL A 106 -12.73 -6.40 4.96
C VAL A 106 -13.55 -7.20 3.97
N VAL A 107 -13.39 -8.53 3.95
CA VAL A 107 -14.15 -9.39 3.03
C VAL A 107 -15.64 -9.42 3.42
N GLU A 108 -15.96 -9.50 4.71
CA GLU A 108 -17.34 -9.45 5.20
C GLU A 108 -18.04 -8.14 4.84
N GLU A 109 -17.36 -6.99 4.97
CA GLU A 109 -17.91 -5.69 4.60
C GLU A 109 -18.12 -5.55 3.10
N ILE A 110 -17.16 -5.99 2.27
CA ILE A 110 -17.31 -6.02 0.82
C ILE A 110 -18.51 -6.87 0.40
N VAL A 111 -18.69 -8.05 1.01
CA VAL A 111 -19.81 -8.94 0.71
C VAL A 111 -21.14 -8.35 1.19
N SER A 112 -21.17 -7.81 2.40
CA SER A 112 -22.36 -7.19 3.01
C SER A 112 -22.87 -6.03 2.15
N HIS A 113 -22.00 -5.06 1.84
CA HIS A 113 -22.32 -3.91 1.00
C HIS A 113 -22.55 -4.29 -0.46
N GLY A 114 -21.78 -5.25 -0.99
CA GLY A 114 -21.87 -5.71 -2.37
C GLY A 114 -23.05 -6.63 -2.67
N LYS A 115 -23.80 -7.07 -1.66
CA LYS A 115 -25.01 -7.90 -1.83
C LYS A 115 -26.02 -7.27 -2.80
N LYS A 116 -26.19 -5.94 -2.75
CA LYS A 116 -27.09 -5.19 -3.65
C LYS A 116 -26.67 -5.23 -5.13
N PHE A 117 -25.43 -5.63 -5.40
CA PHE A 117 -24.87 -5.80 -6.75
C PHE A 117 -24.49 -7.27 -7.06
N ASN A 118 -24.86 -8.21 -6.18
CA ASN A 118 -24.50 -9.63 -6.28
C ASN A 118 -22.99 -9.84 -6.47
N ILE A 119 -22.17 -9.17 -5.64
CA ILE A 119 -20.72 -9.29 -5.68
C ILE A 119 -20.30 -10.76 -5.46
N GLY A 120 -19.35 -11.23 -6.26
CA GLY A 120 -18.73 -12.54 -6.08
C GLY A 120 -17.34 -12.44 -5.47
N LEU A 121 -16.71 -13.59 -5.22
CA LEU A 121 -15.36 -13.69 -4.67
C LEU A 121 -14.45 -14.49 -5.60
N GLU A 122 -13.16 -14.13 -5.63
CA GLU A 122 -12.12 -14.92 -6.29
C GLU A 122 -11.14 -15.47 -5.26
N ALA A 123 -10.77 -16.73 -5.43
CA ALA A 123 -9.76 -17.43 -4.67
C ALA A 123 -8.61 -17.86 -5.60
N GLY A 124 -7.40 -17.39 -5.31
CA GLY A 124 -6.18 -17.73 -6.03
C GLY A 124 -5.38 -18.88 -5.41
N SER A 125 -5.86 -19.48 -4.31
CA SER A 125 -5.17 -20.59 -3.63
C SER A 125 -6.11 -21.47 -2.79
N LYS A 126 -5.63 -22.64 -2.35
CA LYS A 126 -6.40 -23.57 -1.51
C LYS A 126 -6.84 -22.93 -0.18
N PRO A 127 -5.97 -22.24 0.60
CA PRO A 127 -6.41 -21.53 1.80
C PRO A 127 -7.45 -20.44 1.52
N GLU A 128 -7.28 -19.71 0.43
CA GLU A 128 -8.26 -18.68 0.02
C GLU A 128 -9.61 -19.30 -0.34
N LEU A 129 -9.64 -20.46 -1.00
CA LEU A 129 -10.89 -21.17 -1.28
C LEU A 129 -11.61 -21.57 0.02
N HIS A 130 -10.87 -22.01 1.04
CA HIS A 130 -11.47 -22.30 2.36
C HIS A 130 -12.12 -21.06 2.98
N ALA A 131 -11.44 -19.91 2.90
CA ALA A 131 -12.00 -18.64 3.39
C ALA A 131 -13.25 -18.24 2.58
N VAL A 132 -13.17 -18.23 1.25
CA VAL A 132 -14.27 -17.86 0.35
C VAL A 132 -15.51 -18.73 0.56
N LEU A 133 -15.35 -20.04 0.74
CA LEU A 133 -16.47 -20.96 0.97
C LEU A 133 -17.13 -20.78 2.35
N ALA A 134 -16.36 -20.33 3.34
CA ALA A 134 -16.86 -20.08 4.69
C ALA A 134 -17.59 -18.73 4.83
N ILE A 135 -17.36 -17.79 3.90
CA ILE A 135 -17.99 -16.47 3.91
C ILE A 135 -19.42 -16.55 3.37
N ASN A 136 -20.33 -15.83 4.04
CA ASN A 136 -21.74 -15.83 3.70
C ASN A 136 -22.06 -14.92 2.51
N ILE A 137 -21.72 -15.37 1.30
CA ILE A 137 -22.14 -14.75 0.03
C ILE A 137 -23.52 -15.25 -0.41
N ASP A 138 -24.20 -14.47 -1.25
CA ASP A 138 -25.46 -14.87 -1.89
C ASP A 138 -25.31 -16.23 -2.60
N GLU A 139 -26.35 -17.07 -2.59
CA GLU A 139 -26.30 -18.39 -3.23
C GLU A 139 -25.99 -18.30 -4.73
N ASN A 140 -26.42 -17.21 -5.38
CA ASN A 140 -26.20 -16.95 -6.80
C ASN A 140 -24.96 -16.10 -7.09
N ALA A 141 -24.18 -15.74 -6.08
CA ALA A 141 -22.90 -15.06 -6.24
C ALA A 141 -21.88 -16.00 -6.90
N LEU A 142 -21.03 -15.43 -7.76
CA LEU A 142 -20.00 -16.18 -8.46
C LEU A 142 -18.79 -16.41 -7.56
N ILE A 143 -18.21 -17.60 -7.62
CA ILE A 143 -16.89 -17.90 -7.06
C ILE A 143 -15.96 -18.27 -8.20
N ILE A 144 -14.88 -17.51 -8.37
CA ILE A 144 -13.86 -17.76 -9.38
C ILE A 144 -12.65 -18.40 -8.72
N CYS A 145 -12.18 -19.53 -9.26
CA CYS A 145 -11.07 -20.29 -8.72
C CYS A 145 -9.87 -20.22 -9.66
N ASN A 146 -8.87 -19.41 -9.31
CA ASN A 146 -7.59 -19.26 -9.99
C ASN A 146 -6.45 -19.96 -9.22
N GLY A 147 -5.22 -19.79 -9.70
CA GLY A 147 -4.01 -20.33 -9.07
C GLY A 147 -3.74 -21.79 -9.41
N TYR A 148 -2.68 -22.35 -8.81
CA TYR A 148 -2.34 -23.76 -9.00
C TYR A 148 -3.27 -24.67 -8.21
N LYS A 149 -3.83 -25.69 -8.86
CA LYS A 149 -4.88 -26.55 -8.26
C LYS A 149 -4.41 -27.99 -8.15
N ASP A 150 -4.41 -28.51 -6.93
CA ASP A 150 -4.27 -29.94 -6.64
C ASP A 150 -5.64 -30.65 -6.68
N GLU A 151 -5.64 -31.97 -6.48
CA GLU A 151 -6.87 -32.77 -6.50
C GLU A 151 -7.85 -32.33 -5.40
N ASP A 152 -7.34 -32.08 -4.19
CA ASP A 152 -8.13 -31.64 -3.04
C ASP A 152 -8.82 -30.30 -3.29
N TYR A 153 -8.13 -29.31 -3.88
CA TYR A 153 -8.71 -28.04 -4.28
C TYR A 153 -9.90 -28.29 -5.21
N ILE A 154 -9.68 -29.07 -6.28
CA ILE A 154 -10.69 -29.35 -7.31
C ILE A 154 -11.88 -30.10 -6.70
N GLU A 155 -11.64 -31.11 -5.88
CA GLU A 155 -12.69 -31.87 -5.22
C GLU A 155 -13.53 -30.99 -4.30
N LEU A 156 -12.90 -30.14 -3.48
CA LEU A 156 -13.60 -29.20 -2.61
C LEU A 156 -14.48 -28.22 -3.42
N ALA A 157 -13.93 -27.63 -4.48
CA ALA A 157 -14.65 -26.70 -5.36
C ALA A 157 -15.85 -27.37 -6.06
N LEU A 158 -15.67 -28.60 -6.57
CA LEU A 158 -16.74 -29.34 -7.24
C LEU A 158 -17.83 -29.84 -6.28
N LEU A 159 -17.46 -30.23 -5.05
CA LEU A 159 -18.44 -30.55 -4.01
C LEU A 159 -19.25 -29.32 -3.62
N ALA A 160 -18.62 -28.16 -3.47
CA ALA A 160 -19.33 -26.91 -3.22
C ALA A 160 -20.24 -26.51 -4.40
N GLN A 161 -19.81 -26.75 -5.65
CA GLN A 161 -20.66 -26.58 -6.82
C GLN A 161 -21.87 -27.51 -6.77
N LYS A 162 -21.67 -28.75 -6.35
CA LYS A 162 -22.73 -29.76 -6.18
C LYS A 162 -23.76 -29.36 -5.11
N MET A 163 -23.32 -28.62 -4.09
CA MET A 163 -24.16 -28.06 -3.04
C MET A 163 -24.88 -26.76 -3.45
N GLY A 164 -24.71 -26.30 -4.69
CA GLY A 164 -25.46 -25.18 -5.25
C GLY A 164 -24.65 -23.89 -5.44
N ARG A 165 -23.38 -23.83 -5.01
CA ARG A 165 -22.55 -22.65 -5.23
C ARG A 165 -22.19 -22.49 -6.72
N ARG A 166 -22.20 -21.27 -7.24
CA ARG A 166 -21.79 -20.98 -8.64
C ARG A 166 -20.28 -20.82 -8.75
N ILE A 167 -19.57 -21.94 -8.65
CA ILE A 167 -18.11 -21.99 -8.73
C ILE A 167 -17.66 -22.22 -10.17
N TYR A 168 -16.59 -21.53 -10.59
CA TYR A 168 -15.94 -21.68 -11.89
C TYR A 168 -14.45 -22.01 -11.67
N LEU A 169 -14.03 -23.19 -12.11
CA LEU A 169 -12.63 -23.61 -12.07
C LEU A 169 -11.90 -23.10 -13.31
N VAL A 170 -11.06 -22.08 -13.15
CA VAL A 170 -10.29 -21.50 -14.25
C VAL A 170 -9.04 -22.34 -14.49
N VAL A 171 -8.97 -23.04 -15.61
CA VAL A 171 -7.81 -23.82 -16.03
C VAL A 171 -6.67 -22.86 -16.38
N GLU A 172 -5.57 -22.96 -15.64
CA GLU A 172 -4.37 -22.16 -15.87
C GLU A 172 -3.22 -23.00 -16.45
N LYS A 173 -3.31 -24.33 -16.34
CA LYS A 173 -2.38 -25.30 -16.94
C LYS A 173 -3.15 -26.49 -17.50
N LEU A 174 -2.68 -27.03 -18.62
CA LEU A 174 -3.40 -28.09 -19.35
C LEU A 174 -3.64 -29.36 -18.51
N ASN A 175 -2.71 -29.71 -17.61
CA ASN A 175 -2.85 -30.88 -16.72
C ASN A 175 -4.02 -30.74 -15.72
N GLU A 176 -4.39 -29.51 -15.34
CA GLU A 176 -5.53 -29.26 -14.44
C GLU A 176 -6.85 -29.71 -15.09
N LEU A 177 -6.99 -29.54 -16.41
CA LEU A 177 -8.20 -29.94 -17.13
C LEU A 177 -8.45 -31.46 -17.06
N THR A 178 -7.38 -32.26 -17.16
CA THR A 178 -7.47 -33.71 -16.99
C THR A 178 -7.92 -34.06 -15.58
N LEU A 179 -7.32 -33.44 -14.57
CA LEU A 179 -7.65 -33.67 -13.16
C LEU A 179 -9.09 -33.28 -12.83
N ILE A 180 -9.56 -32.13 -13.35
CA ILE A 180 -10.96 -31.68 -13.23
C ILE A 180 -11.90 -32.73 -13.83
N ALA A 181 -11.60 -33.26 -15.01
CA ALA A 181 -12.44 -34.27 -15.67
C ALA A 181 -12.52 -35.58 -14.87
N GLU A 182 -11.40 -36.03 -14.31
CA GLU A 182 -11.34 -37.24 -13.47
C GLU A 182 -12.17 -37.10 -12.20
N VAL A 183 -11.96 -36.02 -11.45
CA VAL A 183 -12.68 -35.76 -10.19
C VAL A 183 -14.17 -35.50 -10.46
N ALA A 184 -14.51 -34.72 -11.50
CA ALA A 184 -15.90 -34.47 -11.87
C ALA A 184 -16.65 -35.78 -12.21
N LYS A 185 -15.99 -36.70 -12.91
CA LYS A 185 -16.54 -38.03 -13.20
C LYS A 185 -16.75 -38.86 -11.93
N ARG A 186 -15.80 -38.84 -10.99
CA ARG A 186 -15.93 -39.50 -9.67
C ARG A 186 -17.11 -38.94 -8.89
N LEU A 187 -17.26 -37.62 -8.87
CA LEU A 187 -18.32 -36.92 -8.13
C LEU A 187 -19.67 -36.87 -8.87
N LYS A 188 -19.71 -37.33 -10.13
CA LYS A 188 -20.89 -37.31 -11.01
C LYS A 188 -21.50 -35.91 -11.15
N ILE A 189 -20.65 -34.91 -11.42
CA ILE A 189 -21.04 -33.52 -11.64
C ILE A 189 -20.49 -33.03 -12.98
N MET A 190 -21.23 -32.11 -13.63
CA MET A 190 -20.71 -31.35 -14.76
C MET A 190 -20.00 -30.10 -14.22
N PRO A 191 -18.68 -29.98 -14.35
CA PRO A 191 -17.93 -28.85 -13.80
C PRO A 191 -18.18 -27.59 -14.63
N ASN A 192 -18.26 -26.43 -13.97
CA ASN A 192 -18.14 -25.16 -14.69
C ASN A 192 -16.65 -24.82 -14.85
N ILE A 193 -16.20 -24.78 -16.10
CA ILE A 193 -14.80 -24.58 -16.46
C ILE A 193 -14.62 -23.19 -17.06
N GLY A 194 -13.61 -22.49 -16.56
CA GLY A 194 -13.00 -21.34 -17.22
C GLY A 194 -11.67 -21.72 -17.85
N ILE A 195 -11.18 -20.97 -18.83
CA ILE A 195 -9.79 -21.09 -19.31
C ILE A 195 -9.12 -19.72 -19.25
N ARG A 196 -7.95 -19.65 -18.60
CA ARG A 196 -7.09 -18.47 -18.64
C ARG A 196 -6.28 -18.48 -19.93
N ILE A 197 -6.41 -17.44 -20.73
CA ILE A 197 -5.73 -17.32 -22.03
C ILE A 197 -4.54 -16.37 -21.89
N LYS A 198 -3.37 -16.77 -22.39
CA LYS A 198 -2.22 -15.88 -22.53
C LYS A 198 -2.45 -14.95 -23.71
N LEU A 199 -2.37 -13.66 -23.44
CA LEU A 199 -2.42 -12.62 -24.46
C LEU A 199 -0.99 -12.24 -24.85
N SER A 200 -0.79 -11.87 -26.11
CA SER A 200 0.45 -11.24 -26.59
C SER A 200 0.62 -9.83 -25.99
N SER A 201 -0.48 -9.18 -25.61
CA SER A 201 -0.48 -7.90 -24.91
C SER A 201 -0.02 -8.04 -23.45
N SER A 202 1.07 -7.36 -23.08
CA SER A 202 1.57 -7.24 -21.69
C SER A 202 0.96 -6.05 -20.94
N GLY A 203 1.14 -6.04 -19.60
CA GLY A 203 0.72 -4.96 -18.71
C GLY A 203 1.56 -3.68 -18.82
N SER A 204 1.76 -3.02 -17.69
CA SER A 204 2.62 -1.82 -17.57
C SER A 204 3.05 -1.61 -16.13
N GLY A 205 4.15 -0.90 -15.93
CA GLY A 205 4.65 -0.56 -14.59
C GLY A 205 5.19 -1.80 -13.88
N LYS A 206 5.23 -1.74 -12.55
CA LYS A 206 5.91 -2.69 -11.67
C LYS A 206 5.42 -4.14 -11.75
N TRP A 207 4.23 -4.36 -12.30
CA TRP A 207 3.61 -5.70 -12.42
C TRP A 207 3.53 -6.21 -13.87
N GLU A 208 4.31 -5.65 -14.82
CA GLU A 208 4.25 -6.03 -16.24
C GLU A 208 4.46 -7.53 -16.49
N GLU A 209 5.36 -8.18 -15.75
CA GLU A 209 5.68 -9.61 -15.88
C GLU A 209 4.53 -10.55 -15.49
N SER A 210 3.49 -10.04 -14.83
CA SER A 210 2.31 -10.84 -14.47
C SER A 210 1.42 -11.18 -15.67
N GLY A 211 1.56 -10.45 -16.79
CA GLY A 211 0.83 -10.66 -18.04
C GLY A 211 1.74 -11.04 -19.23
N GLY A 212 1.15 -11.17 -20.42
CA GLY A 212 1.91 -11.48 -21.64
C GLY A 212 2.32 -12.96 -21.80
N ASP A 213 3.10 -13.25 -22.84
CA ASP A 213 3.57 -14.61 -23.18
C ASP A 213 4.41 -15.25 -22.05
N GLN A 214 5.17 -14.42 -21.32
CA GLN A 214 6.05 -14.84 -20.23
C GLN A 214 5.33 -15.09 -18.90
N SER A 215 4.01 -14.85 -18.83
CA SER A 215 3.23 -15.07 -17.61
C SER A 215 3.34 -16.52 -17.12
N LYS A 216 3.44 -16.71 -15.80
CA LYS A 216 3.50 -18.02 -15.13
C LYS A 216 2.24 -18.87 -15.35
N PHE A 217 1.11 -18.23 -15.64
CA PHE A 217 -0.21 -18.85 -15.70
C PHE A 217 -0.92 -18.56 -17.03
N GLY A 218 -1.83 -19.45 -17.41
CA GLY A 218 -2.63 -19.37 -18.62
C GLY A 218 -2.10 -20.24 -19.76
N LEU A 219 -3.00 -20.57 -20.68
CA LEU A 219 -2.71 -21.39 -21.84
C LEU A 219 -2.32 -20.50 -23.01
N ASN A 220 -1.21 -20.83 -23.68
CA ASN A 220 -0.90 -20.26 -24.99
C ASN A 220 -1.87 -20.84 -26.05
N SER A 221 -1.85 -20.30 -27.28
CA SER A 221 -2.77 -20.73 -28.34
C SER A 221 -2.70 -22.23 -28.68
N SER A 222 -1.52 -22.86 -28.58
CA SER A 222 -1.37 -24.30 -28.84
C SER A 222 -1.98 -25.13 -27.71
N GLU A 223 -1.69 -24.76 -26.46
CA GLU A 223 -2.27 -25.40 -25.27
C GLU A 223 -3.79 -25.22 -25.21
N LEU A 224 -4.29 -24.05 -25.61
CA LEU A 224 -5.71 -23.77 -25.73
C LEU A 224 -6.37 -24.75 -26.71
N LEU A 225 -5.82 -24.89 -27.93
CA LEU A 225 -6.37 -25.85 -28.90
C LEU A 225 -6.35 -27.28 -28.36
N GLN A 226 -5.29 -27.69 -27.66
CA GLN A 226 -5.23 -29.00 -26.99
C GLN A 226 -6.31 -29.15 -25.91
N ALA A 227 -6.58 -28.12 -25.12
CA ALA A 227 -7.64 -28.11 -24.13
C ALA A 227 -9.03 -28.23 -24.77
N LEU A 228 -9.28 -27.52 -25.88
CA LEU A 228 -10.54 -27.61 -26.62
C LEU A 228 -10.75 -29.01 -27.21
N ASP A 229 -9.71 -29.60 -27.82
CA ASP A 229 -9.74 -30.97 -28.33
C ASP A 229 -10.03 -31.99 -27.21
N PHE A 230 -9.45 -31.78 -26.03
CA PHE A 230 -9.72 -32.60 -24.85
C PHE A 230 -11.19 -32.50 -24.43
N LEU A 231 -11.75 -31.30 -24.37
CA LEU A 231 -13.16 -31.08 -24.01
C LEU A 231 -14.10 -31.75 -25.02
N VAL A 232 -13.81 -31.65 -26.32
CA VAL A 232 -14.61 -32.30 -27.38
C VAL A 232 -14.54 -33.83 -27.24
N LYS A 233 -13.35 -34.41 -27.12
CA LYS A 233 -13.15 -35.86 -26.98
C LYS A 233 -13.86 -36.44 -25.76
N ASN A 234 -13.90 -35.69 -24.65
CA ASN A 234 -14.53 -36.11 -23.41
C ASN A 234 -16.00 -35.70 -23.27
N LYS A 235 -16.61 -35.12 -24.33
CA LYS A 235 -18.01 -34.64 -24.32
C LYS A 235 -18.29 -33.59 -23.23
N MET A 236 -17.31 -32.73 -22.97
CA MET A 236 -17.35 -31.66 -21.96
C MET A 236 -17.42 -30.26 -22.60
N THR A 237 -17.82 -30.14 -23.87
CA THR A 237 -17.89 -28.85 -24.57
C THR A 237 -18.81 -27.85 -23.87
N SER A 238 -19.91 -28.32 -23.28
CA SER A 238 -20.84 -27.50 -22.49
C SER A 238 -20.29 -27.08 -21.13
N CYS A 239 -19.19 -27.67 -20.65
CA CYS A 239 -18.56 -27.30 -19.37
C CYS A 239 -17.77 -26.00 -19.48
N LEU A 240 -17.24 -25.66 -20.66
CA LEU A 240 -16.47 -24.44 -20.85
C LEU A 240 -17.43 -23.25 -20.94
N LYS A 241 -17.45 -22.44 -19.88
CA LYS A 241 -18.38 -21.32 -19.70
C LYS A 241 -17.71 -19.97 -19.61
N LEU A 242 -16.40 -19.92 -19.33
CA LEU A 242 -15.70 -18.68 -19.02
C LEU A 242 -14.35 -18.62 -19.76
N ILE A 243 -14.00 -17.46 -20.30
CA ILE A 243 -12.63 -17.14 -20.64
C ILE A 243 -12.12 -16.07 -19.69
N HIS A 244 -10.89 -16.23 -19.21
CA HIS A 244 -10.24 -15.32 -18.28
C HIS A 244 -8.94 -14.81 -18.91
N PHE A 245 -8.60 -13.55 -18.66
CA PHE A 245 -7.26 -13.05 -18.89
C PHE A 245 -6.89 -12.05 -17.79
N HIS A 246 -5.59 -11.94 -17.53
CA HIS A 246 -5.08 -11.00 -16.54
C HIS A 246 -3.79 -10.39 -17.06
N ILE A 247 -3.77 -9.06 -17.16
CA ILE A 247 -2.63 -8.29 -17.69
C ILE A 247 -1.75 -7.67 -16.60
N GLY A 248 -2.00 -8.00 -15.32
CA GLY A 248 -1.27 -7.49 -14.16
C GLY A 248 -2.08 -6.53 -13.29
N SER A 249 -1.52 -6.16 -12.14
CA SER A 249 -2.07 -5.15 -11.23
C SER A 249 -1.64 -3.74 -11.65
N GLN A 250 -2.39 -2.71 -11.27
CA GLN A 250 -2.02 -1.29 -11.46
C GLN A 250 -1.62 -0.95 -12.90
N ILE A 251 -2.51 -1.20 -13.87
CA ILE A 251 -2.24 -0.83 -15.26
C ILE A 251 -2.31 0.69 -15.39
N THR A 252 -1.20 1.33 -15.75
CA THR A 252 -1.08 2.80 -15.73
C THR A 252 -1.60 3.43 -17.02
N LYS A 253 -1.69 2.65 -18.11
CA LYS A 253 -2.03 3.12 -19.46
C LYS A 253 -3.28 2.43 -20.00
N ILE A 254 -4.34 3.20 -20.26
CA ILE A 254 -5.60 2.67 -20.83
C ILE A 254 -5.41 1.94 -22.16
N ARG A 255 -4.43 2.38 -22.98
CA ARG A 255 -4.11 1.74 -24.26
C ARG A 255 -3.73 0.25 -24.10
N ARG A 256 -3.08 -0.14 -22.99
CA ARG A 256 -2.74 -1.54 -22.72
C ARG A 256 -3.99 -2.38 -22.50
N ILE A 257 -4.92 -1.86 -21.72
CA ILE A 257 -6.24 -2.47 -21.47
C ILE A 257 -7.01 -2.63 -22.78
N LYS A 258 -7.07 -1.57 -23.61
CA LYS A 258 -7.71 -1.63 -24.95
C LYS A 258 -7.14 -2.73 -25.83
N ASN A 259 -5.82 -2.87 -25.88
CA ASN A 259 -5.17 -3.88 -26.70
C ASN A 259 -5.50 -5.29 -26.21
N ALA A 260 -5.45 -5.51 -24.89
CA ALA A 260 -5.80 -6.78 -24.27
C ALA A 260 -7.26 -7.17 -24.52
N LEU A 261 -8.20 -6.24 -24.36
CA LEU A 261 -9.63 -6.44 -24.65
C LEU A 261 -9.86 -6.78 -26.13
N ARG A 262 -9.20 -6.06 -27.05
CA ARG A 262 -9.31 -6.34 -28.49
C ARG A 262 -8.82 -7.74 -28.84
N GLU A 263 -7.77 -8.22 -28.18
CA GLU A 263 -7.25 -9.57 -28.38
C GLU A 263 -8.18 -10.63 -27.76
N ALA A 264 -8.58 -10.46 -26.50
CA ALA A 264 -9.47 -11.37 -25.78
C ALA A 264 -10.84 -11.53 -26.45
N THR A 265 -11.41 -10.43 -26.97
CA THR A 265 -12.67 -10.49 -27.74
C THR A 265 -12.54 -11.30 -29.03
N GLN A 266 -11.36 -11.37 -29.65
CA GLN A 266 -11.15 -12.27 -30.79
C GLN A 266 -11.13 -13.74 -30.36
N PHE A 267 -10.50 -14.07 -29.22
CA PHE A 267 -10.59 -15.43 -28.67
C PHE A 267 -12.05 -15.84 -28.43
N TYR A 268 -12.85 -14.97 -27.82
CA TYR A 268 -14.29 -15.22 -27.64
C TYR A 268 -15.01 -15.51 -28.97
N VAL A 269 -14.76 -14.68 -30.00
CA VAL A 269 -15.37 -14.86 -31.33
C VAL A 269 -14.97 -16.22 -31.93
N GLN A 270 -13.70 -16.59 -31.86
CA GLN A 270 -13.22 -17.87 -32.43
C GLN A 270 -13.80 -19.07 -31.68
N LEU A 271 -13.78 -19.06 -30.34
CA LEU A 271 -14.33 -20.13 -29.51
C LEU A 271 -15.84 -20.32 -29.75
N THR A 272 -16.58 -19.22 -29.86
CA THR A 272 -18.02 -19.28 -30.17
C THR A 272 -18.27 -19.87 -31.56
N LYS A 273 -17.47 -19.49 -32.57
CA LYS A 273 -17.56 -20.07 -33.93
C LYS A 273 -17.17 -21.55 -33.98
N MET A 274 -16.33 -22.01 -33.06
CA MET A 274 -15.98 -23.42 -32.87
C MET A 274 -17.09 -24.22 -32.14
N GLY A 275 -18.17 -23.57 -31.71
CA GLY A 275 -19.33 -24.22 -31.09
C GLY A 275 -19.33 -24.24 -29.56
N PHE A 276 -18.45 -23.48 -28.90
CA PHE A 276 -18.47 -23.32 -27.44
C PHE A 276 -19.42 -22.20 -27.02
N ASP A 277 -20.32 -22.48 -26.07
CA ASP A 277 -21.26 -21.50 -25.50
C ASP A 277 -20.63 -20.81 -24.30
N ILE A 278 -19.76 -19.83 -24.57
CA ILE A 278 -19.06 -19.04 -23.55
C ILE A 278 -20.02 -18.00 -22.96
N GLU A 279 -20.28 -18.10 -21.66
CA GLU A 279 -21.17 -17.23 -20.90
C GLU A 279 -20.47 -15.97 -20.38
N PHE A 280 -19.18 -16.08 -20.02
CA PHE A 280 -18.44 -15.01 -19.35
C PHE A 280 -17.12 -14.69 -20.05
N ILE A 281 -16.82 -13.41 -20.16
CA ILE A 281 -15.45 -12.91 -20.34
C ILE A 281 -15.04 -12.21 -19.05
N ASP A 282 -14.06 -12.79 -18.39
CA ASP A 282 -13.43 -12.23 -17.22
C ASP A 282 -12.18 -11.47 -17.65
N ILE A 283 -12.22 -10.16 -17.45
CA ILE A 283 -11.14 -9.24 -17.82
C ILE A 283 -10.12 -9.08 -16.70
N GLY A 284 -10.28 -9.83 -15.60
CA GLY A 284 -9.41 -9.83 -14.44
C GLY A 284 -9.36 -8.48 -13.72
N GLY A 285 -8.29 -8.30 -12.93
CA GLY A 285 -7.96 -7.03 -12.31
C GLY A 285 -7.23 -6.05 -13.24
N GLY A 286 -6.48 -5.12 -12.64
CA GLY A 286 -5.62 -4.18 -13.37
C GLY A 286 -6.15 -2.75 -13.43
N LEU A 287 -7.41 -2.51 -13.04
CA LEU A 287 -7.92 -1.16 -12.79
C LEU A 287 -7.03 -0.47 -11.75
N GLY A 288 -6.35 0.59 -12.17
CA GLY A 288 -5.39 1.31 -11.36
C GLY A 288 -6.00 2.15 -10.24
N VAL A 289 -5.13 2.60 -9.35
CA VAL A 289 -5.38 3.61 -8.32
C VAL A 289 -4.40 4.76 -8.53
N ASP A 290 -4.89 5.99 -8.45
CA ASP A 290 -4.04 7.17 -8.58
C ASP A 290 -3.43 7.51 -7.21
N TYR A 291 -2.27 6.92 -6.89
CA TYR A 291 -1.63 7.13 -5.59
C TYR A 291 -0.97 8.50 -5.49
N ASP A 292 -0.44 9.06 -6.58
CA ASP A 292 0.23 10.37 -6.55
C ASP A 292 -0.69 11.55 -6.90
N GLY A 293 -1.90 11.28 -7.39
CA GLY A 293 -2.91 12.27 -7.73
C GLY A 293 -2.61 13.03 -9.02
N THR A 294 -1.67 12.55 -9.84
CA THR A 294 -1.26 13.23 -11.09
C THR A 294 -2.13 12.85 -12.29
N ARG A 295 -2.93 11.77 -12.19
CA ARG A 295 -3.70 11.19 -13.30
C ARG A 295 -2.85 10.97 -14.55
N SER A 296 -1.61 10.58 -14.36
CA SER A 296 -0.60 10.42 -15.40
C SER A 296 -0.05 9.00 -15.43
N SER A 297 0.29 8.52 -16.63
CA SER A 297 1.05 7.28 -16.82
C SER A 297 2.56 7.50 -16.85
N ALA A 298 3.02 8.72 -16.57
CA ALA A 298 4.45 9.04 -16.44
C ALA A 298 5.02 8.49 -15.13
N SER A 299 4.19 8.41 -14.09
CA SER A 299 4.47 7.72 -12.84
C SER A 299 3.94 6.29 -12.90
N GLU A 300 4.66 5.38 -12.27
CA GLU A 300 4.23 3.99 -12.11
C GLU A 300 3.21 3.80 -10.98
N SER A 301 3.02 4.82 -10.14
CA SER A 301 2.10 4.82 -9.00
C SER A 301 0.76 5.53 -9.34
N SER A 302 0.50 5.85 -10.60
CA SER A 302 -0.72 6.52 -11.06
C SER A 302 -1.27 5.89 -12.35
N MET A 303 -2.40 6.40 -12.86
CA MET A 303 -3.04 5.95 -14.10
C MET A 303 -3.57 7.12 -14.93
N ASN A 304 -3.56 6.96 -16.26
CA ASN A 304 -3.98 8.01 -17.20
C ASN A 304 -5.45 7.95 -17.64
N TYR A 305 -6.30 7.28 -16.87
CA TYR A 305 -7.71 7.04 -17.21
C TYR A 305 -8.61 7.11 -15.99
N SER A 306 -9.93 7.13 -16.24
CA SER A 306 -10.95 7.06 -15.20
C SER A 306 -11.60 5.68 -15.14
N ILE A 307 -12.27 5.37 -14.03
CA ILE A 307 -13.11 4.16 -13.91
C ILE A 307 -14.18 4.13 -15.02
N GLN A 308 -14.74 5.29 -15.39
CA GLN A 308 -15.74 5.37 -16.45
C GLN A 308 -15.15 5.05 -17.83
N GLU A 309 -13.96 5.57 -18.13
CA GLU A 309 -13.25 5.26 -19.38
C GLU A 309 -12.91 3.75 -19.45
N TYR A 310 -12.40 3.18 -18.36
CA TYR A 310 -12.15 1.74 -18.25
C TYR A 310 -13.42 0.91 -18.52
N ALA A 311 -14.56 1.29 -17.92
CA ALA A 311 -15.84 0.61 -18.14
C ALA A 311 -16.32 0.75 -19.59
N ASN A 312 -16.25 1.96 -20.16
CA ASN A 312 -16.64 2.24 -21.54
C ASN A 312 -15.81 1.42 -22.54
N ASP A 313 -14.49 1.37 -22.36
CA ASP A 313 -13.59 0.62 -23.24
C ASP A 313 -13.78 -0.89 -23.12
N SER A 314 -14.07 -1.38 -21.91
CA SER A 314 -14.37 -2.80 -21.67
C SER A 314 -15.66 -3.24 -22.35
N VAL A 315 -16.74 -2.47 -22.18
CA VAL A 315 -18.06 -2.79 -22.74
C VAL A 315 -18.07 -2.59 -24.26
N SER A 316 -17.53 -1.48 -24.76
CA SER A 316 -17.52 -1.18 -26.20
C SER A 316 -16.76 -2.25 -27.00
N ALA A 317 -15.59 -2.71 -26.52
CA ALA A 317 -14.83 -3.76 -27.18
C ALA A 317 -15.64 -5.06 -27.35
N LEU A 318 -16.43 -5.44 -26.34
CA LEU A 318 -17.33 -6.60 -26.39
C LEU A 318 -18.47 -6.39 -27.38
N VAL A 319 -19.17 -5.25 -27.29
CA VAL A 319 -20.29 -4.92 -28.16
C VAL A 319 -19.86 -4.90 -29.62
N ASP A 320 -18.74 -4.25 -29.93
CA ASP A 320 -18.21 -4.14 -31.29
C ASP A 320 -17.86 -5.51 -31.87
N ALA A 321 -17.13 -6.33 -31.11
CA ALA A 321 -16.74 -7.68 -31.55
C ALA A 321 -17.95 -8.59 -31.78
N CYS A 322 -18.95 -8.54 -30.89
CA CYS A 322 -20.16 -9.37 -31.01
C CYS A 322 -21.03 -8.91 -32.16
N THR A 323 -21.27 -7.60 -32.30
CA THR A 323 -22.12 -7.02 -33.35
C THR A 323 -21.54 -7.31 -34.73
N LYS A 324 -20.23 -7.11 -34.92
CA LYS A 324 -19.53 -7.38 -36.19
C LYS A 324 -19.64 -8.85 -36.64
N ASN A 325 -19.75 -9.78 -35.69
CA ASN A 325 -19.78 -11.22 -35.96
C ASN A 325 -21.18 -11.84 -35.80
N GLY A 326 -22.21 -11.05 -35.49
CA GLY A 326 -23.57 -11.56 -35.25
C GLY A 326 -23.66 -12.52 -34.06
N LEU A 327 -22.83 -12.33 -33.03
CA LEU A 327 -22.78 -13.20 -31.85
C LEU A 327 -23.58 -12.62 -30.68
N LYS A 328 -24.00 -13.50 -29.76
CA LYS A 328 -24.53 -13.11 -28.45
C LYS A 328 -23.45 -12.34 -27.69
N GLN A 329 -23.85 -11.34 -26.91
CA GLN A 329 -22.93 -10.65 -26.01
C GLN A 329 -22.75 -11.51 -24.74
N PRO A 330 -21.51 -11.87 -24.35
CA PRO A 330 -21.25 -12.59 -23.11
C PRO A 330 -21.39 -11.65 -21.92
N ASN A 331 -21.58 -12.17 -20.71
CA ASN A 331 -21.44 -11.39 -19.48
C ASN A 331 -19.99 -10.99 -19.27
N ILE A 332 -19.76 -9.87 -18.60
CA ILE A 332 -18.42 -9.38 -18.26
C ILE A 332 -18.17 -9.49 -16.75
N ILE A 333 -16.99 -10.00 -16.39
CA ILE A 333 -16.50 -10.04 -15.00
C ILE A 333 -15.29 -9.11 -14.87
N THR A 334 -15.21 -8.37 -13.77
CA THR A 334 -14.01 -7.61 -13.36
C THR A 334 -13.58 -7.99 -11.95
N GLU A 335 -12.27 -8.16 -11.76
CA GLU A 335 -11.63 -8.53 -10.49
C GLU A 335 -10.83 -7.35 -9.91
N SER A 336 -11.44 -6.17 -9.84
CA SER A 336 -10.77 -4.89 -9.52
C SER A 336 -10.48 -4.69 -8.02
N GLY A 337 -9.82 -5.65 -7.36
CA GLY A 337 -9.61 -5.65 -5.90
C GLY A 337 -8.86 -4.42 -5.36
N ARG A 338 -7.72 -4.04 -5.95
CA ARG A 338 -6.94 -2.85 -5.52
C ARG A 338 -7.80 -1.57 -5.57
N SER A 339 -8.59 -1.43 -6.63
CA SER A 339 -9.48 -0.27 -6.82
C SER A 339 -10.64 -0.24 -5.83
N LEU A 340 -11.05 -1.39 -5.29
CA LEU A 340 -12.07 -1.48 -4.26
C LEU A 340 -11.53 -1.10 -2.89
N THR A 341 -10.31 -1.52 -2.54
CA THR A 341 -9.83 -1.45 -1.15
C THR A 341 -8.79 -0.38 -0.88
N ALA A 342 -8.07 0.19 -1.85
CA ALA A 342 -6.95 1.10 -1.54
C ALA A 342 -7.34 2.24 -0.56
N HIS A 343 -8.41 2.98 -0.86
CA HIS A 343 -8.82 4.17 -0.10
C HIS A 343 -9.44 3.90 1.28
N HIS A 344 -9.80 2.67 1.63
CA HIS A 344 -10.59 2.44 2.85
C HIS A 344 -9.78 2.47 4.14
N SER A 345 -8.46 2.51 4.05
CA SER A 345 -7.56 2.32 5.19
C SER A 345 -6.45 3.37 5.24
N ILE A 346 -6.14 3.85 6.44
CA ILE A 346 -5.12 4.86 6.74
C ILE A 346 -4.26 4.35 7.90
N LEU A 347 -2.94 4.28 7.70
CA LEU A 347 -1.99 4.02 8.79
C LEU A 347 -1.63 5.34 9.46
N ILE A 348 -1.76 5.41 10.78
CA ILE A 348 -1.37 6.56 11.58
C ILE A 348 -0.27 6.15 12.54
N PHE A 349 0.81 6.92 12.60
CA PHE A 349 1.89 6.74 13.56
C PHE A 349 2.38 8.06 14.14
N GLU A 350 2.98 8.00 15.33
CA GLU A 350 3.56 9.15 16.02
C GLU A 350 5.04 9.31 15.67
N VAL A 351 5.50 10.56 15.52
CA VAL A 351 6.93 10.89 15.45
C VAL A 351 7.47 11.07 16.87
N LEU A 352 8.41 10.22 17.25
CA LEU A 352 9.00 10.18 18.59
C LEU A 352 10.14 11.17 18.76
N ALA A 353 10.99 11.28 17.73
CA ALA A 353 12.19 12.09 17.80
C ALA A 353 12.61 12.61 16.43
N THR A 354 13.40 13.67 16.42
CA THR A 354 14.06 14.17 15.22
C THR A 354 15.57 14.16 15.39
N THR A 355 16.28 14.00 14.28
CA THR A 355 17.72 14.24 14.22
C THR A 355 18.00 15.13 13.01
N SER A 356 18.58 16.28 13.30
CA SER A 356 19.09 17.21 12.30
C SER A 356 20.60 17.06 12.17
N LEU A 357 21.13 17.41 11.00
CA LEU A 357 22.57 17.52 10.82
C LEU A 357 23.16 18.61 11.75
N PRO A 358 24.45 18.54 12.11
CA PRO A 358 25.10 19.58 12.91
C PRO A 358 25.01 20.96 12.28
N GLN A 359 24.85 21.99 13.09
CA GLN A 359 24.78 23.38 12.64
C GLN A 359 25.83 24.22 13.39
N TRP A 360 26.42 25.18 12.68
CA TRP A 360 27.26 26.22 13.25
C TRP A 360 26.37 27.20 14.03
N ASP A 361 26.76 27.52 15.27
CA ASP A 361 26.07 28.56 16.04
C ASP A 361 26.62 29.91 15.59
N ASP A 362 25.75 30.82 15.12
CA ASP A 362 26.16 32.17 14.68
C ASP A 362 26.88 32.99 15.77
N ARG A 363 26.84 32.53 17.03
CA ARG A 363 27.57 33.11 18.17
C ARG A 363 28.97 32.51 18.37
N GLU A 364 29.28 31.40 17.71
CA GLU A 364 30.62 30.79 17.69
C GLU A 364 31.49 31.53 16.67
N GLU A 365 32.68 31.98 17.09
CA GLU A 365 33.72 32.56 16.23
C GLU A 365 34.89 31.59 16.10
N ILE A 366 35.56 31.61 14.94
CA ILE A 366 36.80 30.88 14.74
C ILE A 366 38.01 31.73 15.16
N SER A 367 38.87 31.14 15.99
CA SER A 367 40.12 31.73 16.44
C SER A 367 41.17 31.71 15.32
N PRO A 368 42.09 32.70 15.29
CA PRO A 368 43.28 32.62 14.44
C PRO A 368 44.14 31.38 14.68
N ASP A 369 44.03 30.72 15.83
CA ASP A 369 44.78 29.50 16.15
C ASP A 369 44.08 28.20 15.71
N ASP A 370 42.81 28.28 15.26
CA ASP A 370 42.09 27.12 14.76
C ASP A 370 42.68 26.60 13.44
N HIS A 371 42.42 25.33 13.15
CA HIS A 371 42.95 24.66 11.97
C HIS A 371 42.58 25.39 10.68
N GLU A 372 43.51 25.43 9.72
CA GLU A 372 43.36 26.18 8.46
C GLU A 372 42.06 25.84 7.71
N LEU A 373 41.77 24.55 7.51
CA LEU A 373 40.52 24.07 6.92
C LEU A 373 39.24 24.57 7.62
N ALA A 374 39.26 24.73 8.95
CA ALA A 374 38.10 25.27 9.67
C ALA A 374 37.94 26.77 9.40
N ARG A 375 39.05 27.53 9.40
CA ARG A 375 39.06 28.97 9.04
C ARG A 375 38.56 29.20 7.62
N GLU A 376 39.00 28.39 6.66
CA GLU A 376 38.57 28.48 5.26
C GLU A 376 37.06 28.20 5.10
N LEU A 377 36.54 27.17 5.76
CA LEU A 377 35.09 26.91 5.73
C LEU A 377 34.28 28.03 6.38
N TYR A 378 34.75 28.61 7.49
CA TYR A 378 34.08 29.74 8.12
C TYR A 378 34.07 30.97 7.21
N ASP A 379 35.18 31.25 6.52
CA ASP A 379 35.25 32.31 5.51
C ASP A 379 34.27 32.09 4.35
N ILE A 380 34.11 30.85 3.90
CA ILE A 380 33.12 30.49 2.87
C ILE A 380 31.70 30.72 3.40
N TRP A 381 31.42 30.26 4.62
CA TRP A 381 30.11 30.39 5.27
C TRP A 381 29.71 31.87 5.44
N ASP A 382 30.57 32.69 6.03
CA ASP A 382 30.32 34.12 6.29
C ASP A 382 30.11 34.95 4.99
N LYS A 383 30.80 34.57 3.91
CA LYS A 383 30.80 35.31 2.63
C LYS A 383 29.88 34.69 1.57
N LEU A 384 29.09 33.66 1.92
CA LEU A 384 28.29 32.91 0.96
C LEU A 384 27.28 33.84 0.26
N ASN A 385 27.26 33.80 -1.08
CA ASN A 385 26.37 34.61 -1.88
C ASN A 385 25.99 33.92 -3.20
N GLN A 386 24.86 34.32 -3.77
CA GLN A 386 24.33 33.68 -4.98
C GLN A 386 25.28 33.68 -6.20
N PRO A 387 26.04 34.75 -6.52
CA PRO A 387 26.99 34.73 -7.63
C PRO A 387 28.13 33.72 -7.50
N ARG A 388 28.60 33.45 -6.27
CA ARG A 388 29.73 32.54 -6.00
C ARG A 388 29.33 31.19 -5.43
N VAL A 389 28.03 30.94 -5.26
CA VAL A 389 27.49 29.75 -4.57
C VAL A 389 28.03 28.42 -5.11
N PHE A 390 28.32 28.36 -6.40
CA PHE A 390 28.83 27.14 -7.04
C PHE A 390 30.30 26.88 -6.71
N GLU A 391 31.13 27.92 -6.78
CA GLU A 391 32.54 27.90 -6.36
C GLU A 391 32.65 27.59 -4.85
N SER A 392 31.91 28.34 -4.03
CA SER A 392 31.84 28.12 -2.58
C SER A 392 31.42 26.69 -2.20
N TRP A 393 30.51 26.08 -2.97
CA TRP A 393 30.09 24.70 -2.73
C TRP A 393 31.19 23.68 -3.10
N HIS A 394 31.89 23.88 -4.20
CA HIS A 394 33.01 23.02 -4.60
C HIS A 394 34.17 23.10 -3.61
N ASP A 395 34.52 24.31 -3.18
CA ASP A 395 35.57 24.53 -2.17
C ASP A 395 35.19 23.86 -0.85
N ALA A 396 33.93 24.02 -0.39
CA ALA A 396 33.45 23.38 0.83
C ALA A 396 33.49 21.84 0.75
N LEU A 397 33.17 21.26 -0.42
CA LEU A 397 33.29 19.82 -0.65
C LEU A 397 34.75 19.35 -0.57
N GLN A 398 35.67 20.06 -1.23
CA GLN A 398 37.08 19.73 -1.21
C GLN A 398 37.65 19.78 0.21
N ILE A 399 37.35 20.86 0.96
CA ILE A 399 37.82 21.01 2.34
C ILE A 399 37.28 19.88 3.23
N ARG A 400 36.02 19.47 3.04
CA ARG A 400 35.46 18.34 3.79
C ARG A 400 36.17 17.03 3.47
N GLU A 401 36.45 16.75 2.20
CA GLU A 401 37.17 15.54 1.80
C GLU A 401 38.59 15.52 2.39
N GLU A 402 39.31 16.63 2.30
CA GLU A 402 40.64 16.77 2.89
C GLU A 402 40.61 16.59 4.42
N ALA A 403 39.63 17.17 5.11
CA ALA A 403 39.48 17.00 6.56
C ALA A 403 39.19 15.54 6.96
N LEU A 404 38.40 14.82 6.17
CA LEU A 404 38.11 13.41 6.40
C LEU A 404 39.36 12.54 6.18
N ASP A 405 40.15 12.84 5.16
CA ASP A 405 41.42 12.16 4.87
C ASP A 405 42.43 12.40 6.00
N LEU A 406 42.63 13.65 6.41
CA LEU A 406 43.53 14.00 7.52
C LEU A 406 43.09 13.34 8.84
N PHE A 407 41.79 13.31 9.13
CA PHE A 407 41.27 12.62 10.32
C PHE A 407 41.54 11.11 10.24
N SER A 408 41.33 10.49 9.08
CA SER A 408 41.58 9.05 8.89
C SER A 408 43.04 8.67 9.08
N LEU A 409 43.95 9.59 8.78
CA LEU A 409 45.40 9.46 8.99
C LEU A 409 45.87 9.85 10.40
N GLY A 410 44.95 10.26 11.29
CA GLY A 410 45.27 10.70 12.66
C GLY A 410 45.96 12.07 12.74
N MET A 411 45.89 12.87 11.66
CA MET A 411 46.50 14.20 11.57
C MET A 411 45.57 15.32 12.03
N LEU A 412 44.29 15.03 12.20
CA LEU A 412 43.26 15.99 12.61
C LEU A 412 42.49 15.46 13.82
N ASP A 413 42.35 16.29 14.85
CA ASP A 413 41.68 15.89 16.10
C ASP A 413 40.14 15.95 15.98
N LEU A 414 39.45 15.29 16.93
CA LEU A 414 38.00 15.18 16.92
C LEU A 414 37.27 16.54 17.08
N ARG A 415 37.83 17.50 17.82
CA ARG A 415 37.20 18.82 18.02
C ARG A 415 37.25 19.62 16.73
N THR A 416 38.41 19.64 16.08
CA THR A 416 38.60 20.25 14.77
C THR A 416 37.66 19.62 13.73
N ARG A 417 37.57 18.28 13.69
CA ARG A 417 36.64 17.58 12.80
C ARG A 417 35.19 18.00 13.03
N ALA A 418 34.78 18.10 14.29
CA ALA A 418 33.41 18.50 14.63
C ALA A 418 33.10 19.94 14.21
N GLN A 419 34.05 20.88 14.34
CA GLN A 419 33.90 22.26 13.85
C GLN A 419 33.72 22.29 12.32
N ILE A 420 34.59 21.58 11.58
CA ILE A 420 34.51 21.45 10.12
C ILE A 420 33.16 20.86 9.69
N GLU A 421 32.70 19.79 10.35
CA GLU A 421 31.40 19.17 10.04
C GLU A 421 30.22 20.14 10.29
N LYS A 422 30.23 20.89 11.41
CA LYS A 422 29.21 21.92 11.68
C LYS A 422 29.16 23.00 10.60
N LEU A 423 30.31 23.53 10.19
CA LEU A 423 30.42 24.56 9.16
C LEU A 423 29.95 24.04 7.80
N PHE A 424 30.50 22.89 7.38
CA PHE A 424 30.16 22.27 6.10
C PHE A 424 28.64 22.07 5.95
N TRP A 425 28.00 21.50 6.98
CA TRP A 425 26.56 21.28 6.93
C TRP A 425 25.74 22.56 6.98
N SER A 426 26.27 23.63 7.57
CA SER A 426 25.64 24.96 7.56
C SER A 426 25.71 25.59 6.17
N ILE A 427 26.87 25.54 5.52
CA ILE A 427 27.04 25.92 4.11
C ILE A 427 26.11 25.10 3.21
N ALA A 428 26.05 23.77 3.39
CA ALA A 428 25.19 22.91 2.59
C ALA A 428 23.70 23.31 2.70
N ARG A 429 23.21 23.71 3.88
CA ARG A 429 21.84 24.21 4.04
C ARG A 429 21.62 25.50 3.29
N GLU A 430 22.48 26.49 3.45
CA GLU A 430 22.34 27.79 2.78
C GLU A 430 22.46 27.67 1.26
N VAL A 431 23.40 26.86 0.76
CA VAL A 431 23.51 26.53 -0.66
C VAL A 431 22.22 25.85 -1.15
N GLY A 432 21.66 24.92 -0.37
CA GLY A 432 20.39 24.27 -0.67
C GLY A 432 19.21 25.25 -0.76
N GLU A 433 19.12 26.19 0.17
CA GLU A 433 18.11 27.26 0.16
C GLU A 433 18.25 28.17 -1.06
N ILE A 434 19.47 28.64 -1.35
CA ILE A 434 19.76 29.43 -2.54
C ILE A 434 19.37 28.64 -3.80
N ALA A 435 19.77 27.37 -3.91
CA ALA A 435 19.45 26.51 -5.04
C ALA A 435 17.94 26.31 -5.22
N SER A 436 17.18 26.15 -4.13
CA SER A 436 15.72 26.01 -4.19
C SER A 436 15.01 27.25 -4.74
N SER A 437 15.61 28.44 -4.57
CA SER A 437 15.09 29.70 -5.09
C SER A 437 15.44 29.94 -6.57
N MET A 438 16.37 29.17 -7.13
CA MET A 438 16.79 29.32 -8.52
C MET A 438 15.79 28.66 -9.48
N LYS A 439 15.40 29.39 -10.53
CA LYS A 439 14.57 28.84 -11.61
C LYS A 439 15.23 27.65 -12.32
N HIS A 440 16.54 27.69 -12.49
CA HIS A 440 17.33 26.65 -13.16
C HIS A 440 18.61 26.35 -12.37
N ALA A 441 18.45 25.76 -11.18
CA ALA A 441 19.60 25.30 -10.41
C ALA A 441 20.40 24.24 -11.18
N PRO A 442 21.76 24.31 -11.16
CA PRO A 442 22.64 23.23 -11.62
C PRO A 442 22.30 21.90 -10.94
N GLU A 443 22.50 20.78 -11.65
CA GLU A 443 22.14 19.45 -11.15
C GLU A 443 22.86 19.09 -9.84
N GLU A 444 24.13 19.47 -9.72
CA GLU A 444 24.94 19.24 -8.52
C GLU A 444 24.35 19.91 -7.28
N LEU A 445 23.86 21.15 -7.41
CA LEU A 445 23.21 21.85 -6.30
C LEU A 445 21.85 21.22 -5.96
N ARG A 446 21.15 20.62 -6.93
CA ARG A 446 19.91 19.87 -6.65
C ARG A 446 20.15 18.61 -5.83
N LYS A 447 21.33 17.99 -5.92
CA LYS A 447 21.68 16.81 -5.13
C LYS A 447 21.76 17.12 -3.63
N ILE A 448 22.06 18.37 -3.26
CA ILE A 448 22.12 18.83 -1.87
C ILE A 448 20.78 18.66 -1.16
N ALA A 449 19.66 18.85 -1.87
CA ALA A 449 18.31 18.65 -1.31
C ALA A 449 18.07 17.21 -0.81
N LYS A 450 18.85 16.23 -1.26
CA LYS A 450 18.82 14.85 -0.76
C LYS A 450 19.69 14.64 0.48
N MET A 451 20.67 15.51 0.71
CA MET A 451 21.66 15.37 1.78
C MET A 451 21.22 16.03 3.10
N ILE A 452 20.47 17.13 3.00
CA ILE A 452 20.11 17.98 4.13
C ILE A 452 18.78 17.69 4.88
N PRO A 453 17.86 16.80 4.43
CA PRO A 453 16.62 16.59 5.17
C PRO A 453 16.84 16.11 6.61
N ASP A 454 15.99 16.57 7.51
CA ASP A 454 15.94 16.05 8.88
C ASP A 454 15.47 14.59 8.87
N LYS A 455 15.85 13.83 9.89
CA LYS A 455 15.35 12.47 10.12
C LYS A 455 14.26 12.52 11.16
N TYR A 456 13.06 12.07 10.83
CA TYR A 456 11.93 11.97 11.76
C TYR A 456 11.74 10.49 12.08
N PHE A 457 12.05 10.09 13.32
CA PHE A 457 11.90 8.72 13.80
C PHE A 457 10.46 8.51 14.24
N ALA A 458 9.78 7.59 13.58
CA ALA A 458 8.35 7.36 13.71
C ALA A 458 8.06 5.96 14.26
N ASN A 459 7.11 5.89 15.18
CA ASN A 459 6.71 4.68 15.88
C ASN A 459 5.87 3.75 14.99
N PHE A 460 6.51 3.09 14.03
CA PHE A 460 5.93 2.05 13.20
C PHE A 460 7.04 1.16 12.62
N SER A 461 6.66 0.13 11.86
CA SER A 461 7.60 -0.70 11.08
C SER A 461 7.22 -0.62 9.61
N LEU A 462 8.17 -0.23 8.76
CA LEU A 462 7.99 -0.17 7.31
C LEU A 462 7.70 -1.56 6.73
N PHE A 463 8.41 -2.58 7.21
CA PHE A 463 8.27 -3.97 6.76
C PHE A 463 6.91 -4.56 7.11
N GLN A 464 6.39 -4.21 8.29
CA GLN A 464 5.08 -4.68 8.74
C GLN A 464 3.93 -3.95 8.04
N SER A 465 4.00 -2.62 7.92
CA SER A 465 2.83 -1.83 7.49
C SER A 465 2.89 -1.34 6.04
N LEU A 466 4.08 -1.26 5.43
CA LEU A 466 4.30 -0.72 4.09
C LEU A 466 5.25 -1.58 3.23
N PRO A 467 5.05 -2.91 3.14
CA PRO A 467 5.96 -3.82 2.43
C PRO A 467 6.15 -3.47 0.95
N ASP A 468 5.09 -3.07 0.23
CA ASP A 468 5.19 -2.63 -1.17
C ASP A 468 6.12 -1.40 -1.34
N SER A 469 6.25 -0.55 -0.31
CA SER A 469 7.17 0.60 -0.37
C SER A 469 8.62 0.15 -0.37
N TRP A 470 8.94 -0.86 0.45
CA TRP A 470 10.26 -1.48 0.51
C TRP A 470 10.56 -2.38 -0.70
N ALA A 471 9.64 -3.28 -1.05
CA ALA A 471 9.90 -4.35 -2.01
C ALA A 471 9.89 -3.88 -3.48
N ILE A 472 9.06 -2.88 -3.80
CA ILE A 472 8.83 -2.45 -5.19
C ILE A 472 8.77 -0.92 -5.33
N ASP A 473 9.33 -0.15 -4.39
CA ASP A 473 9.33 1.32 -4.40
C ASP A 473 7.94 1.95 -4.53
N GLN A 474 6.87 1.28 -4.05
CA GLN A 474 5.51 1.83 -4.09
C GLN A 474 5.45 3.12 -3.30
N VAL A 475 4.87 4.15 -3.92
CA VAL A 475 4.69 5.45 -3.28
C VAL A 475 3.27 5.53 -2.73
N PHE A 476 3.16 6.01 -1.50
CA PHE A 476 1.89 6.29 -0.82
C PHE A 476 1.81 7.79 -0.51
N PRO A 477 0.60 8.39 -0.47
CA PRO A 477 0.43 9.69 0.12
C PRO A 477 0.76 9.67 1.59
N ILE A 478 1.64 10.58 2.00
CA ILE A 478 2.08 10.73 3.38
C ILE A 478 2.01 12.21 3.74
N MET A 479 1.35 12.52 4.84
CA MET A 479 1.26 13.89 5.34
C MET A 479 0.98 13.94 6.84
N PRO A 480 1.33 15.04 7.53
CA PRO A 480 0.85 15.29 8.89
C PRO A 480 -0.67 15.30 8.94
N ILE A 481 -1.27 14.83 10.02
CA ILE A 481 -2.75 14.79 10.14
C ILE A 481 -3.34 16.03 10.83
N SER A 482 -2.51 16.89 11.39
CA SER A 482 -2.90 18.12 12.10
C SER A 482 -1.91 19.25 11.80
N ARG A 483 -2.22 20.46 12.29
CA ARG A 483 -1.45 21.70 12.06
C ARG A 483 -1.34 22.11 10.59
N LEU A 484 -2.28 21.67 9.74
CA LEU A 484 -2.27 21.95 8.31
C LEU A 484 -2.75 23.36 7.95
N ASP A 485 -3.14 24.16 8.94
CA ASP A 485 -3.32 25.61 8.84
C ASP A 485 -2.01 26.39 9.09
N GLU A 486 -0.93 25.70 9.50
CA GLU A 486 0.41 26.24 9.66
C GLU A 486 1.31 25.88 8.48
N LYS A 487 2.29 26.73 8.17
CA LYS A 487 3.30 26.42 7.13
C LYS A 487 4.30 25.40 7.68
N PRO A 488 4.57 24.27 6.99
CA PRO A 488 5.66 23.38 7.37
C PRO A 488 7.00 24.12 7.26
N THR A 489 7.85 23.92 8.27
CA THR A 489 9.12 24.66 8.44
C THR A 489 10.34 23.78 8.22
N ARG A 490 10.16 22.46 8.09
CA ARG A 490 11.22 21.47 7.95
C ARG A 490 10.95 20.60 6.73
N ASN A 491 12.00 19.98 6.20
CA ASN A 491 11.90 18.91 5.22
C ASN A 491 12.52 17.66 5.84
N ALA A 492 11.82 16.54 5.79
CA ALA A 492 12.23 15.33 6.49
C ALA A 492 12.16 14.08 5.63
N THR A 493 13.01 13.12 5.96
CA THR A 493 12.78 11.70 5.65
C THR A 493 12.16 11.05 6.88
N ILE A 494 11.34 10.04 6.67
CA ILE A 494 10.73 9.28 7.77
C ILE A 494 11.58 8.04 7.98
N GLN A 495 12.03 7.83 9.21
CA GLN A 495 12.71 6.60 9.63
C GLN A 495 11.72 5.84 10.51
N ASP A 496 11.61 4.54 10.32
CA ASP A 496 10.89 3.68 11.24
C ASP A 496 11.75 3.41 12.49
N ILE A 497 11.25 2.61 13.45
CA ILE A 497 11.98 2.26 14.69
C ILE A 497 12.76 0.95 14.58
N THR A 498 12.86 0.36 13.40
CA THR A 498 13.66 -0.85 13.19
C THR A 498 15.15 -0.52 13.23
N CYS A 499 15.97 -1.55 13.45
CA CYS A 499 17.43 -1.40 13.39
C CYS A 499 17.97 -1.47 11.95
N ASP A 500 17.10 -1.65 10.96
CA ASP A 500 17.48 -1.79 9.55
C ASP A 500 17.54 -0.42 8.87
N SER A 501 18.60 -0.19 8.09
CA SER A 501 18.78 1.05 7.34
C SER A 501 17.82 1.23 6.16
N ASP A 502 17.13 0.16 5.77
CA ASP A 502 16.06 0.15 4.77
C ASP A 502 14.70 0.52 5.38
N GLY A 503 14.58 0.55 6.72
CA GLY A 503 13.43 1.05 7.48
C GLY A 503 13.24 2.56 7.37
N LYS A 504 13.17 3.09 6.15
CA LYS A 504 13.02 4.52 5.86
C LYS A 504 12.19 4.79 4.62
N ILE A 505 11.48 5.91 4.66
CA ILE A 505 10.78 6.47 3.52
C ILE A 505 11.53 7.74 3.09
N ALA A 506 12.09 7.68 1.88
CA ALA A 506 12.84 8.78 1.27
C ALA A 506 12.28 9.19 -0.10
N ASN A 507 11.15 8.61 -0.53
CA ASN A 507 10.47 8.94 -1.77
C ASN A 507 9.03 9.35 -1.45
N PHE A 508 8.67 10.59 -1.77
CA PHE A 508 7.37 11.20 -1.45
C PHE A 508 6.69 11.79 -2.68
N ILE A 509 5.38 11.98 -2.61
CA ILE A 509 4.60 12.67 -3.65
C ILE A 509 4.80 14.19 -3.53
N SER A 510 4.92 14.87 -4.66
CA SER A 510 5.04 16.32 -4.77
C SER A 510 4.34 16.82 -6.03
N ASN A 511 3.96 18.11 -6.03
CA ASN A 511 3.35 18.77 -7.20
C ASN A 511 4.25 18.78 -8.45
N HIS A 512 5.54 18.52 -8.28
CA HIS A 512 6.52 18.45 -9.37
C HIS A 512 6.97 17.01 -9.69
N GLY A 513 6.26 15.99 -9.19
CA GLY A 513 6.59 14.58 -9.35
C GLY A 513 7.00 13.95 -8.01
N THR A 514 8.12 13.24 -7.98
CA THR A 514 8.64 12.62 -6.75
C THR A 514 9.60 13.56 -6.02
N SER A 515 9.42 13.70 -4.71
CA SER A 515 10.35 14.41 -3.81
C SER A 515 11.16 13.41 -2.99
N THR A 516 12.35 13.84 -2.54
CA THR A 516 13.21 13.05 -1.64
C THR A 516 13.03 13.37 -0.15
N SER A 517 12.15 14.33 0.14
CA SER A 517 11.78 14.71 1.49
C SER A 517 10.34 15.18 1.54
N LEU A 518 9.75 15.06 2.72
CA LEU A 518 8.41 15.49 3.06
C LEU A 518 8.48 16.82 3.83
N PRO A 519 7.82 17.89 3.37
CA PRO A 519 7.62 19.08 4.19
C PRO A 519 6.84 18.71 5.45
N VAL A 520 7.35 19.08 6.62
CA VAL A 520 6.76 18.78 7.93
C VAL A 520 6.96 19.95 8.90
N HIS A 521 6.21 19.93 9.99
CA HIS A 521 6.31 20.94 11.06
C HIS A 521 7.40 20.56 12.05
N THR A 522 8.05 21.57 12.62
CA THR A 522 8.92 21.36 13.79
C THR A 522 8.10 20.78 14.94
N LEU A 523 8.65 19.76 15.62
CA LEU A 523 8.05 19.17 16.82
C LEU A 523 7.96 20.20 17.95
N ARG A 524 6.89 20.14 18.72
CA ARG A 524 6.67 20.96 19.92
C ARG A 524 6.74 20.05 21.14
N ASN A 525 7.33 20.55 22.23
CA ASN A 525 7.37 19.79 23.47
C ASN A 525 5.95 19.57 24.00
N ASN A 526 5.66 18.37 24.51
CA ASN A 526 4.37 17.96 25.06
C ASN A 526 3.19 17.96 24.06
N GLU A 527 3.47 17.87 22.77
CA GLU A 527 2.44 17.71 21.73
C GLU A 527 2.79 16.52 20.84
N SER A 528 1.93 15.50 20.81
CA SER A 528 2.08 14.37 19.89
C SER A 528 1.97 14.83 18.44
N TYR A 529 2.90 14.37 17.61
CA TYR A 529 2.96 14.73 16.21
C TYR A 529 2.74 13.50 15.33
N TYR A 530 1.55 13.41 14.76
CA TYR A 530 1.11 12.24 13.99
C TYR A 530 1.26 12.46 12.49
N ILE A 531 1.67 11.40 11.79
CA ILE A 531 1.71 11.32 10.34
C ILE A 531 0.77 10.22 9.89
N GLY A 532 0.03 10.48 8.82
CA GLY A 532 -0.83 9.52 8.16
C GLY A 532 -0.27 9.05 6.83
N VAL A 533 -0.36 7.74 6.57
CA VAL A 533 -0.08 7.10 5.29
C VAL A 533 -1.39 6.57 4.73
N PHE A 534 -1.77 7.09 3.57
CA PHE A 534 -3.07 6.85 2.97
C PHE A 534 -2.96 5.81 1.87
N LEU A 535 -4.12 5.27 1.45
CA LEU A 535 -4.25 4.32 0.34
C LEU A 535 -3.57 2.96 0.64
N VAL A 536 -3.47 2.59 1.92
CA VAL A 536 -2.80 1.37 2.38
C VAL A 536 -3.72 0.15 2.45
N GLY A 537 -5.00 0.26 2.04
CA GLY A 537 -5.99 -0.81 2.21
C GLY A 537 -5.87 -1.99 1.23
N ALA A 538 -4.92 -1.96 0.30
CA ALA A 538 -4.69 -3.01 -0.67
C ALA A 538 -3.27 -3.57 -0.51
N TYR A 539 -3.14 -4.89 -0.38
CA TYR A 539 -1.91 -5.68 -0.23
C TYR A 539 -1.12 -5.48 1.06
N GLN A 540 -1.07 -4.27 1.62
CA GLN A 540 -0.15 -3.93 2.71
C GLN A 540 -0.29 -4.84 3.93
N GLU A 541 -1.52 -5.03 4.41
CA GLU A 541 -1.78 -5.74 5.68
C GLU A 541 -1.40 -7.23 5.63
N ILE A 542 -1.55 -7.89 4.47
CA ILE A 542 -1.24 -9.32 4.35
C ILE A 542 0.21 -9.59 3.98
N LEU A 543 0.88 -8.61 3.36
CA LEU A 543 2.28 -8.72 2.95
C LEU A 543 3.26 -8.30 4.06
N GLY A 544 2.74 -7.74 5.17
CA GLY A 544 3.53 -7.34 6.32
C GLY A 544 4.32 -8.50 6.92
N ASP A 545 5.54 -8.22 7.37
CA ASP A 545 6.36 -9.16 8.10
C ASP A 545 6.80 -8.63 9.48
N MET A 546 7.12 -9.57 10.37
CA MET A 546 7.52 -9.29 11.75
C MET A 546 9.02 -8.95 11.87
N HIS A 547 9.57 -8.11 10.99
CA HIS A 547 10.96 -7.64 11.12
C HIS A 547 11.18 -7.01 12.51
N ASN A 548 12.27 -7.40 13.17
CA ASN A 548 12.55 -7.04 14.58
C ASN A 548 11.47 -7.45 15.60
N LEU A 549 10.60 -8.40 15.28
CA LEU A 549 9.49 -8.85 16.13
C LEU A 549 8.44 -7.75 16.40
N PHE A 550 8.33 -6.74 15.52
CA PHE A 550 7.19 -5.84 15.51
C PHE A 550 6.02 -6.54 14.83
N GLY A 551 4.96 -6.82 15.58
CA GLY A 551 3.80 -7.55 15.09
C GLY A 551 2.74 -6.64 14.47
N ASP A 552 1.56 -7.21 14.23
CA ASP A 552 0.42 -6.47 13.66
C ASP A 552 0.07 -5.22 14.46
N THR A 553 -0.31 -4.14 13.75
CA THR A 553 -0.73 -2.90 14.38
C THR A 553 -2.16 -2.97 14.90
N ASN A 554 -2.51 -2.13 15.87
CA ASN A 554 -3.91 -1.85 16.22
C ASN A 554 -4.72 -1.49 14.96
N ALA A 555 -5.96 -1.99 14.84
CA ALA A 555 -6.87 -1.63 13.75
C ALA A 555 -8.24 -1.22 14.29
N VAL A 556 -8.79 -0.11 13.77
CA VAL A 556 -10.02 0.50 14.26
C VAL A 556 -11.00 0.63 13.09
N HIS A 557 -12.22 0.15 13.29
CA HIS A 557 -13.29 0.21 12.29
C HIS A 557 -14.23 1.36 12.65
N ILE A 558 -14.44 2.26 11.69
CA ILE A 558 -15.21 3.48 11.87
C ILE A 558 -16.32 3.52 10.82
N SER A 559 -17.56 3.37 11.27
CA SER A 559 -18.75 3.60 10.45
C SER A 559 -19.24 5.04 10.59
N VAL A 560 -19.75 5.56 9.49
CA VAL A 560 -20.19 6.95 9.38
C VAL A 560 -21.67 6.98 9.01
N TYR A 561 -22.45 7.72 9.81
CA TYR A 561 -23.86 8.00 9.60
C TYR A 561 -24.07 9.45 9.15
N LYS A 562 -25.33 9.86 8.94
CA LYS A 562 -25.64 11.21 8.45
C LYS A 562 -25.24 12.33 9.41
N ASP A 563 -25.29 12.06 10.71
CA ASP A 563 -25.17 13.03 11.78
C ASP A 563 -23.97 12.79 12.71
N ARG A 564 -23.37 11.59 12.67
CA ARG A 564 -22.28 11.17 13.54
C ARG A 564 -21.43 10.06 12.91
N TYR A 565 -20.31 9.74 13.54
CA TYR A 565 -19.56 8.51 13.32
C TYR A 565 -19.56 7.66 14.59
N GLU A 566 -19.27 6.37 14.47
CA GLU A 566 -19.12 5.44 15.58
C GLU A 566 -17.87 4.57 15.38
N ILE A 567 -17.13 4.31 16.45
CA ILE A 567 -16.06 3.31 16.46
C ILE A 567 -16.70 1.95 16.76
N ASP A 568 -16.91 1.14 15.72
CA ASP A 568 -17.64 -0.12 15.82
C ASP A 568 -16.80 -1.23 16.47
N GLN A 569 -15.52 -1.27 16.12
CA GLN A 569 -14.62 -2.33 16.54
C GLN A 569 -13.19 -1.81 16.68
N ILE A 570 -12.52 -2.26 17.75
CA ILE A 570 -11.09 -2.12 17.96
C ILE A 570 -10.50 -3.53 17.95
N ILE A 571 -9.49 -3.73 17.11
CA ILE A 571 -8.70 -4.94 17.01
C ILE A 571 -7.32 -4.56 17.55
N TYR A 572 -6.94 -5.14 18.67
CA TYR A 572 -5.64 -4.90 19.26
C TYR A 572 -4.56 -5.56 18.41
N GLY A 573 -3.45 -4.85 18.24
CA GLY A 573 -2.26 -5.38 17.61
C GLY A 573 -1.57 -6.44 18.46
N GLU A 574 -0.56 -7.07 17.89
CA GLU A 574 0.14 -8.17 18.57
C GLU A 574 0.99 -7.65 19.73
N THR A 575 1.00 -8.46 20.79
CA THR A 575 1.80 -8.25 21.99
C THR A 575 3.16 -8.95 21.86
N VAL A 576 4.13 -8.55 22.68
CA VAL A 576 5.47 -9.14 22.67
C VAL A 576 5.42 -10.66 22.91
N ASP A 577 4.50 -11.15 23.74
CA ASP A 577 4.37 -12.58 24.00
C ASP A 577 3.77 -13.38 22.85
N GLU A 578 2.84 -12.81 22.08
CA GLU A 578 2.29 -13.41 20.86
C GLU A 578 3.38 -13.56 19.79
N VAL A 579 4.15 -12.51 19.54
CA VAL A 579 5.25 -12.57 18.55
C VAL A 579 6.38 -13.51 19.02
N LEU A 580 6.66 -13.57 20.32
CA LEU A 580 7.61 -14.54 20.87
C LEU A 580 7.09 -15.99 20.78
N ASP A 581 5.79 -16.23 20.94
CA ASP A 581 5.18 -17.55 20.74
C ASP A 581 5.27 -17.98 19.27
N TYR A 582 5.11 -17.04 18.32
CA TYR A 582 5.33 -17.29 16.89
C TYR A 582 6.73 -17.83 16.58
N VAL A 583 7.77 -17.29 17.23
CA VAL A 583 9.15 -17.80 17.13
C VAL A 583 9.48 -18.89 18.17
N GLN A 584 8.45 -19.58 18.67
CA GLN A 584 8.51 -20.79 19.50
C GLN A 584 9.04 -20.60 20.93
N TYR A 585 9.06 -19.39 21.46
CA TYR A 585 9.20 -19.20 22.90
C TYR A 585 7.89 -19.52 23.61
N ASN A 586 7.98 -19.94 24.87
CA ASN A 586 6.79 -20.09 25.69
C ASN A 586 6.76 -18.95 26.72
N PRO A 587 5.83 -17.98 26.61
CA PRO A 587 5.79 -16.82 27.49
C PRO A 587 5.76 -17.18 28.98
N LYS A 588 5.01 -18.22 29.35
CA LYS A 588 4.94 -18.70 30.76
C LYS A 588 6.29 -19.22 31.26
N LYS A 589 7.08 -19.88 30.41
CA LYS A 589 8.44 -20.32 30.77
C LYS A 589 9.39 -19.12 30.88
N LEU A 590 9.25 -18.10 30.04
CA LEU A 590 10.06 -16.88 30.12
C LEU A 590 9.87 -16.19 31.47
N VAL A 591 8.62 -15.93 31.86
CA VAL A 591 8.28 -15.34 33.17
C VAL A 591 8.88 -16.16 34.32
N ARG A 592 8.71 -17.49 34.31
CA ARG A 592 9.23 -18.37 35.38
C ARG A 592 10.76 -18.33 35.48
N ASN A 593 11.46 -18.23 34.36
CA ASN A 593 12.93 -18.14 34.35
C ASN A 593 13.38 -16.81 34.96
N VAL A 594 12.72 -15.70 34.60
CA VAL A 594 13.02 -14.38 35.16
C VAL A 594 12.71 -14.32 36.66
N GLU A 595 11.59 -14.87 37.12
CA GLU A 595 11.27 -14.99 38.55
C GLU A 595 12.33 -15.75 39.35
N THR A 596 12.84 -16.85 38.77
CA THR A 596 13.90 -17.65 39.37
C THR A 596 15.19 -16.84 39.50
N TRP A 597 15.54 -16.08 38.47
CA TRP A 597 16.72 -15.21 38.46
C TRP A 597 16.60 -14.06 39.47
N VAL A 598 15.46 -13.37 39.53
CA VAL A 598 15.19 -12.30 40.51
C VAL A 598 15.29 -12.84 41.93
N THR A 599 14.67 -13.99 42.20
CA THR A 599 14.73 -14.65 43.53
C THR A 599 16.16 -15.00 43.92
N ALA A 600 16.98 -15.49 42.98
CA ALA A 600 18.39 -15.79 43.23
C ALA A 600 19.21 -14.52 43.52
N SER A 601 18.97 -13.43 42.78
CA SER A 601 19.64 -12.15 42.99
C SER A 601 19.27 -11.49 44.33
N MET A 602 18.02 -11.62 44.77
CA MET A 602 17.57 -11.21 46.11
C MET A 602 18.28 -12.01 47.21
N LYS A 603 18.35 -13.34 47.08
CA LYS A 603 19.06 -14.20 48.05
C LYS A 603 20.56 -13.89 48.14
N ALA A 604 21.16 -13.45 47.04
CA ALA A 604 22.56 -13.04 46.98
C ALA A 604 22.79 -11.60 47.50
N GLY A 605 21.73 -10.87 47.88
CA GLY A 605 21.83 -9.49 48.39
C GLY A 605 22.22 -8.45 47.33
N ARG A 606 22.05 -8.75 46.03
CA ARG A 606 22.35 -7.80 44.94
C ARG A 606 21.25 -6.77 44.73
N ILE A 607 20.02 -7.13 45.07
CA ILE A 607 18.82 -6.30 44.95
C ILE A 607 17.93 -6.52 46.16
N SER A 608 17.11 -5.53 46.48
CA SER A 608 16.09 -5.55 47.52
C SER A 608 14.80 -6.26 47.05
N PRO A 609 13.91 -6.67 47.98
CA PRO A 609 12.59 -7.20 47.63
C PRO A 609 11.67 -6.19 46.93
N GLU A 610 11.90 -4.90 47.09
CA GLU A 610 11.13 -3.86 46.41
C GLU A 610 11.54 -3.75 44.95
N GLU A 611 12.84 -3.59 44.69
CA GLU A 611 13.42 -3.59 43.33
C GLU A 611 13.08 -4.88 42.57
N GLY A 612 13.09 -6.04 43.25
CA GLY A 612 12.70 -7.31 42.63
C GLY A 612 11.23 -7.37 42.21
N ARG A 613 10.31 -6.79 43.00
CA ARG A 613 8.89 -6.72 42.65
C ARG A 613 8.65 -5.76 41.50
N GLU A 614 9.28 -4.58 41.55
CA GLU A 614 9.21 -3.57 40.50
C GLU A 614 9.73 -4.13 39.17
N PHE A 615 10.91 -4.78 39.17
CA PHE A 615 11.47 -5.40 37.97
C PHE A 615 10.53 -6.45 37.36
N LEU A 616 9.93 -7.33 38.18
CA LEU A 616 8.99 -8.35 37.69
C LEU A 616 7.70 -7.73 37.14
N SER A 617 7.23 -6.64 37.74
CA SER A 617 6.07 -5.89 37.24
C SER A 617 6.37 -5.31 35.87
N ASN A 618 7.50 -4.62 35.72
CA ASN A 618 7.92 -4.00 34.47
C ASN A 618 8.18 -5.05 33.37
N TYR A 619 8.83 -6.17 33.72
CA TYR A 619 9.06 -7.27 32.78
C TYR A 619 7.75 -7.86 32.26
N ARG A 620 6.77 -8.09 33.14
CA ARG A 620 5.45 -8.61 32.72
C ARG A 620 4.69 -7.59 31.89
N SER A 621 4.72 -6.31 32.28
CA SER A 621 4.07 -5.24 31.53
C SER A 621 4.64 -5.15 30.11
N GLY A 622 5.97 -5.20 29.95
CA GLY A 622 6.59 -5.20 28.62
C GLY A 622 6.35 -6.48 27.83
N LEU A 623 6.29 -7.64 28.49
CA LEU A 623 6.05 -8.92 27.81
C LEU A 623 4.60 -9.04 27.29
N TYR A 624 3.62 -8.54 28.03
CA TYR A 624 2.20 -8.57 27.65
C TYR A 624 1.73 -7.24 27.03
N GLY A 625 2.66 -6.32 26.79
CA GLY A 625 2.42 -5.03 26.18
C GLY A 625 2.49 -5.11 24.66
N TYR A 626 2.08 -4.03 24.02
CA TYR A 626 2.13 -3.87 22.57
C TYR A 626 3.60 -3.91 22.08
N THR A 627 3.85 -4.44 20.88
CA THR A 627 5.23 -4.56 20.37
C THR A 627 5.90 -3.22 20.08
N TYR A 628 5.10 -2.17 19.88
CA TYR A 628 5.57 -0.83 19.54
C TYR A 628 5.91 0.00 20.79
N LEU A 629 6.56 1.13 20.58
CA LEU A 629 7.01 1.98 21.68
C LEU A 629 5.84 2.75 22.30
N GLU A 630 5.85 2.89 23.62
CA GLU A 630 4.91 3.70 24.36
C GLU A 630 5.63 4.96 24.87
N ASN A 631 4.97 6.12 24.77
CA ASN A 631 5.42 7.35 25.41
C ASN A 631 4.69 7.47 26.76
N ASP A 632 5.46 7.45 27.86
CA ASP A 632 4.98 7.74 29.22
C ASP A 632 4.57 9.21 29.42
#